data_AF-A0A948E1Z5-F1
#
_entry.id   AF-A0A948E1Z5-F1
#
_cell.length_a   1.000
_cell.length_b   1.000
_cell.length_c   1.000
_cell.angle_alpha   90.00
_cell.angle_beta   90.00
_cell.angle_gamma   90.00
#
_symmetry.space_group_name_H-M   'P 1'
#
loop_
_entity.id
_entity.type
_entity.pdbx_description
1 polymer ?
#
loop_
_entity_poly.entity_id
_entity_poly.type
_entity_poly.pdbx_seq_one_letter_code
_entity_poly.pdbx_strand_id
1 'polypeptide(L)'
;METVPVAVFISGRGSNLQALISHTMANRNCGWAVTLVISDKSDAFGLQIAENAGIEARFIDPVGRKKSVYESEINNILDECNIKLIALAGYMRLVGKTILSRWKGRILNIHPSILPSFPGLDAQAAALDSGVKISGCTVHLVDEGMDTGEILGQLTVSVENDDTPETLSKRILKKEHALYGMMISEFVKIHFPGQNSLDFLMQRHDILMTGNKESIENMLKTAGESGKPFALISSCLCGINCRYDGKSQKLLEIERLSERYELIPVCPEAFAGMGIPRRPVEFKCFVEDNIEKCDLMDENSLSFLEILTEASEKILNLLEGAGIIFSILKERSPSCGVNWVYLDGKLVPGRGIFCRKLIENGVFTISDESVSENTNSTFSPKILKSGNKKC
;
A
#
# COMPACT_ATOMS: atom_id res chain seq x y z
N MET A 1 -5.74 -3.16 -1.17
CA MET A 1 -4.84 -2.80 -2.29
C MET A 1 -5.31 -3.53 -3.54
N GLU A 2 -5.07 -2.99 -4.73
CA GLU A 2 -5.18 -3.82 -5.93
C GLU A 2 -4.14 -4.94 -5.79
N THR A 3 -4.59 -6.19 -5.85
CA THR A 3 -3.73 -7.34 -5.60
C THR A 3 -2.75 -7.47 -6.76
N VAL A 4 -1.45 -7.34 -6.49
CA VAL A 4 -0.40 -7.47 -7.51
C VAL A 4 -0.37 -8.92 -8.03
N PRO A 5 -0.65 -9.15 -9.33
CA PRO A 5 -0.60 -10.48 -9.92
C PRO A 5 0.86 -10.91 -10.13
N VAL A 6 1.24 -12.00 -9.46
CA VAL A 6 2.59 -12.58 -9.50
C VAL A 6 2.57 -13.86 -10.34
N ALA A 7 3.54 -13.98 -11.26
CA ALA A 7 3.85 -15.23 -11.94
C ALA A 7 4.97 -15.98 -11.21
N VAL A 8 4.79 -17.27 -10.95
CA VAL A 8 5.80 -18.12 -10.30
C VAL A 8 6.40 -19.10 -11.30
N PHE A 9 7.72 -19.08 -11.46
CA PHE A 9 8.43 -19.98 -12.38
C PHE A 9 9.02 -21.16 -11.61
N ILE A 10 8.83 -22.38 -12.15
CA ILE A 10 9.23 -23.63 -11.48
C ILE A 10 9.83 -24.65 -12.47
N SER A 11 10.65 -25.56 -11.97
CA SER A 11 11.20 -26.69 -12.77
C SER A 11 11.04 -28.07 -12.10
N GLY A 12 10.19 -28.20 -11.08
CA GLY A 12 10.11 -29.45 -10.31
C GLY A 12 9.03 -29.47 -9.23
N ARG A 13 9.42 -29.91 -8.01
CA ARG A 13 8.50 -30.30 -6.92
C ARG A 13 7.54 -29.19 -6.44
N GLY A 14 7.88 -27.92 -6.64
CA GLY A 14 7.01 -26.80 -6.28
C GLY A 14 6.87 -26.53 -4.78
N SER A 15 7.85 -26.92 -3.94
CA SER A 15 7.78 -26.67 -2.48
C SER A 15 7.69 -25.17 -2.15
N ASN A 16 8.55 -24.35 -2.77
CA ASN A 16 8.47 -22.90 -2.63
C ASN A 16 7.15 -22.33 -3.20
N LEU A 17 6.67 -22.83 -4.33
CA LEU A 17 5.35 -22.46 -4.87
C LEU A 17 4.22 -22.72 -3.85
N GLN A 18 4.18 -23.91 -3.24
CA GLN A 18 3.20 -24.24 -2.22
C GLN A 18 3.28 -23.27 -1.02
N ALA A 19 4.50 -22.92 -0.59
CA ALA A 19 4.70 -21.95 0.48
C ALA A 19 4.18 -20.55 0.11
N LEU A 20 4.45 -20.09 -1.12
CA LEU A 20 3.94 -18.80 -1.61
C LEU A 20 2.41 -18.76 -1.69
N ILE A 21 1.78 -19.81 -2.21
CA ILE A 21 0.32 -19.93 -2.24
C ILE A 21 -0.24 -19.90 -0.81
N SER A 22 0.33 -20.70 0.09
CA SER A 22 -0.09 -20.76 1.50
C SER A 22 0.08 -19.41 2.21
N HIS A 23 1.16 -18.69 1.91
CA HIS A 23 1.41 -17.34 2.44
C HIS A 23 0.31 -16.36 2.04
N THR A 24 -0.07 -16.33 0.76
CA THR A 24 -1.13 -15.44 0.26
C THR A 24 -2.52 -15.80 0.81
N MET A 25 -2.80 -17.09 1.01
CA MET A 25 -4.05 -17.55 1.63
C MET A 25 -4.15 -17.19 3.11
N ALA A 26 -3.04 -17.34 3.86
CA ALA A 26 -2.97 -17.01 5.28
C ALA A 26 -2.97 -15.49 5.52
N ASN A 27 -2.38 -14.72 4.60
CA ASN A 27 -2.24 -13.27 4.70
C ASN A 27 -3.03 -12.59 3.57
N ARG A 28 -4.37 -12.59 3.67
CA ARG A 28 -5.25 -12.02 2.63
C ARG A 28 -4.94 -10.56 2.25
N ASN A 29 -4.21 -9.83 3.09
CA ASN A 29 -3.83 -8.43 2.89
C ASN A 29 -2.34 -8.25 2.54
N CYS A 30 -1.63 -9.29 2.11
CA CYS A 30 -0.21 -9.17 1.73
C CYS A 30 0.03 -8.37 0.44
N GLY A 31 -1.03 -7.96 -0.27
CA GLY A 31 -0.97 -7.06 -1.41
C GLY A 31 -0.67 -7.74 -2.75
N TRP A 32 -0.51 -9.05 -2.78
CA TRP A 32 -0.18 -9.82 -3.99
C TRP A 32 -0.79 -11.22 -3.97
N ALA A 33 -0.91 -11.83 -5.14
CA ALA A 33 -1.38 -13.21 -5.30
C ALA A 33 -0.63 -13.93 -6.41
N VAL A 34 -0.45 -15.24 -6.26
CA VAL A 34 0.01 -16.09 -7.35
C VAL A 34 -1.15 -16.28 -8.32
N THR A 35 -1.00 -15.78 -9.54
CA THR A 35 -2.06 -15.80 -10.57
C THR A 35 -1.70 -16.67 -11.76
N LEU A 36 -0.40 -16.92 -11.96
CA LEU A 36 0.12 -17.75 -13.02
C LEU A 36 1.31 -18.57 -12.52
N VAL A 37 1.38 -19.83 -12.91
CA VAL A 37 2.55 -20.69 -12.75
C VAL A 37 3.07 -21.11 -14.11
N ILE A 38 4.34 -20.86 -14.39
CA ILE A 38 5.01 -21.31 -15.61
C ILE A 38 6.04 -22.37 -15.25
N SER A 39 6.04 -23.48 -15.98
CA SER A 39 7.10 -24.48 -15.89
C SER A 39 7.77 -24.76 -17.24
N ASP A 40 9.07 -25.00 -17.19
CA ASP A 40 9.86 -25.52 -18.30
C ASP A 40 9.86 -27.06 -18.39
N LYS A 41 9.12 -27.75 -17.50
CA LYS A 41 8.95 -29.20 -17.52
C LYS A 41 7.48 -29.59 -17.41
N SER A 42 7.04 -30.47 -18.30
CA SER A 42 5.64 -30.92 -18.36
C SER A 42 5.25 -31.81 -17.18
N ASP A 43 6.22 -32.48 -16.56
CA ASP A 43 6.04 -33.38 -15.43
C ASP A 43 6.34 -32.73 -14.07
N ALA A 44 6.53 -31.40 -14.03
CA ALA A 44 6.76 -30.69 -12.78
C ALA A 44 5.53 -30.80 -11.87
N PHE A 45 5.69 -31.46 -10.72
CA PHE A 45 4.61 -31.61 -9.73
C PHE A 45 4.03 -30.26 -9.26
N GLY A 46 4.80 -29.18 -9.32
CA GLY A 46 4.28 -27.84 -9.02
C GLY A 46 3.17 -27.35 -9.96
N LEU A 47 3.04 -27.90 -11.18
CA LEU A 47 1.89 -27.62 -12.05
C LEU A 47 0.59 -28.15 -11.42
N GLN A 48 0.61 -29.38 -10.88
CA GLN A 48 -0.53 -29.95 -10.16
C GLN A 48 -0.89 -29.15 -8.91
N ILE A 49 0.11 -28.62 -8.19
CA ILE A 49 -0.10 -27.75 -7.03
C ILE A 49 -0.89 -26.49 -7.44
N ALA A 50 -0.53 -25.87 -8.56
CA ALA A 50 -1.20 -24.69 -9.08
C ALA A 50 -2.65 -24.98 -9.49
N GLU A 51 -2.86 -26.06 -10.25
CA GLU A 51 -4.20 -26.51 -10.67
C GLU A 51 -5.11 -26.78 -9.47
N ASN A 52 -4.61 -27.49 -8.46
CA ASN A 52 -5.36 -27.78 -7.24
C ASN A 52 -5.73 -26.52 -6.44
N ALA A 53 -4.95 -25.44 -6.59
CA ALA A 53 -5.21 -24.15 -5.99
C ALA A 53 -6.11 -23.24 -6.88
N GLY A 54 -6.54 -23.71 -8.05
CA GLY A 54 -7.32 -22.93 -9.01
C GLY A 54 -6.51 -21.81 -9.69
N ILE A 55 -5.19 -21.96 -9.75
CA ILE A 55 -4.26 -21.01 -10.35
C ILE A 55 -3.93 -21.47 -11.78
N GLU A 56 -3.88 -20.54 -12.72
CA GLU A 56 -3.50 -20.85 -14.10
C GLU A 56 -2.08 -21.43 -14.16
N ALA A 57 -1.92 -22.57 -14.82
CA ALA A 57 -0.65 -23.28 -14.94
C ALA A 57 -0.32 -23.53 -16.42
N ARG A 58 0.89 -23.16 -16.84
CA ARG A 58 1.34 -23.29 -18.23
C ARG A 58 2.69 -24.00 -18.28
N PHE A 59 2.74 -25.11 -19.01
CA PHE A 59 4.01 -25.71 -19.44
C PHE A 59 4.43 -25.07 -20.76
N ILE A 60 5.67 -24.57 -20.82
CA ILE A 60 6.27 -24.05 -22.04
C ILE A 60 7.54 -24.85 -22.31
N ASP A 61 7.56 -25.59 -23.42
CA ASP A 61 8.69 -26.45 -23.76
C ASP A 61 9.89 -25.62 -24.27
N PRO A 62 11.05 -25.64 -23.60
CA PRO A 62 12.26 -25.00 -24.12
C PRO A 62 13.03 -25.86 -25.14
N VAL A 63 12.72 -27.16 -25.29
CA VAL A 63 13.53 -28.12 -26.05
C VAL A 63 13.56 -27.76 -27.54
N GLY A 64 14.77 -27.71 -28.11
CA GLY A 64 14.98 -27.44 -29.54
C GLY A 64 14.73 -25.98 -29.96
N ARG A 65 14.41 -25.08 -29.04
CA ARG A 65 14.05 -23.68 -29.35
C ARG A 65 15.19 -22.73 -29.07
N LYS A 66 15.29 -21.68 -29.89
CA LYS A 66 16.14 -20.52 -29.57
C LYS A 66 15.61 -19.87 -28.30
N LYS A 67 16.52 -19.58 -27.35
CA LYS A 67 16.15 -18.99 -26.04
C LYS A 67 15.27 -17.74 -26.16
N SER A 68 15.59 -16.85 -27.09
CA SER A 68 14.80 -15.64 -27.33
C SER A 68 13.37 -15.94 -27.80
N VAL A 69 13.15 -16.97 -28.61
CA VAL A 69 11.82 -17.36 -29.09
C VAL A 69 10.99 -17.94 -27.95
N TYR A 70 11.59 -18.81 -27.13
CA TYR A 70 10.99 -19.36 -25.92
C TYR A 70 10.60 -18.25 -24.92
N GLU A 71 11.52 -17.32 -24.66
CA GLU A 71 11.30 -16.21 -23.72
C GLU A 71 10.30 -15.16 -24.25
N SER A 72 10.23 -14.95 -25.57
CA SER A 72 9.22 -14.09 -26.19
C SER A 72 7.80 -14.65 -26.02
N GLU A 73 7.62 -15.96 -26.12
CA GLU A 73 6.31 -16.59 -25.83
C GLU A 73 5.93 -16.40 -24.36
N ILE A 74 6.86 -16.61 -23.44
CA ILE A 74 6.64 -16.34 -22.01
C ILE A 74 6.21 -14.89 -21.80
N ASN A 75 6.88 -13.92 -22.41
CA ASN A 75 6.50 -12.52 -22.30
C ASN A 75 5.07 -12.24 -22.77
N ASN A 76 4.62 -12.88 -23.86
CA ASN A 76 3.24 -12.71 -24.34
C ASN A 76 2.23 -13.26 -23.33
N ILE A 77 2.49 -14.43 -22.75
CA ILE A 77 1.63 -15.03 -21.72
C ILE A 77 1.58 -14.14 -20.47
N LEU A 78 2.73 -13.62 -20.04
CA LEU A 78 2.80 -12.71 -18.89
C LEU A 78 1.98 -11.43 -19.12
N ASP A 79 1.95 -10.91 -20.36
CA ASP A 79 1.14 -9.76 -20.74
C ASP A 79 -0.36 -10.09 -20.74
N GLU A 80 -0.75 -11.21 -21.36
CA GLU A 80 -2.12 -11.71 -21.41
C GLU A 80 -2.71 -11.89 -19.99
N CYS A 81 -1.90 -12.39 -19.06
CA CYS A 81 -2.27 -12.58 -17.65
C CYS A 81 -2.09 -11.30 -16.79
N ASN A 82 -1.76 -10.15 -17.38
CA ASN A 82 -1.55 -8.86 -16.69
C ASN A 82 -0.53 -8.91 -15.53
N ILE A 83 0.49 -9.78 -15.63
CA ILE A 83 1.47 -9.99 -14.57
C ILE A 83 2.25 -8.70 -14.25
N LYS A 84 2.57 -8.49 -12.98
CA LYS A 84 3.34 -7.33 -12.52
C LYS A 84 4.70 -7.70 -11.93
N LEU A 85 4.84 -8.90 -11.39
CA LEU A 85 6.04 -9.40 -10.72
C LEU A 85 6.29 -10.87 -11.06
N ILE A 86 7.56 -11.25 -11.23
CA ILE A 86 7.99 -12.64 -11.43
C ILE A 86 8.71 -13.14 -10.18
N ALA A 87 8.38 -14.35 -9.73
CA ALA A 87 9.05 -15.05 -8.63
C ALA A 87 9.61 -16.39 -9.12
N LEU A 88 10.92 -16.57 -9.06
CA LEU A 88 11.60 -17.82 -9.39
C LEU A 88 11.62 -18.75 -8.17
N ALA A 89 10.86 -19.84 -8.22
CA ALA A 89 10.69 -20.78 -7.12
C ALA A 89 11.26 -22.17 -7.49
N GLY A 90 12.58 -22.27 -7.52
CA GLY A 90 13.26 -23.47 -8.00
C GLY A 90 13.18 -23.62 -9.53
N TYR A 91 13.27 -22.49 -10.23
CA TYR A 91 13.41 -22.45 -11.69
C TYR A 91 14.88 -22.68 -12.08
N MET A 92 15.16 -23.79 -12.76
CA MET A 92 16.51 -24.29 -12.99
C MET A 92 17.12 -23.81 -14.32
N ARG A 93 16.58 -22.73 -14.90
CA ARG A 93 17.09 -22.12 -16.14
C ARG A 93 17.52 -20.69 -15.89
N LEU A 94 18.65 -20.30 -16.45
CA LEU A 94 19.06 -18.90 -16.48
C LEU A 94 18.02 -18.07 -17.23
N VAL A 95 17.56 -16.98 -16.62
CA VAL A 95 16.70 -15.99 -17.29
C VAL A 95 17.55 -15.20 -18.28
N GLY A 96 17.13 -15.14 -19.53
CA GLY A 96 17.85 -14.46 -20.61
C GLY A 96 17.43 -13.01 -20.80
N LYS A 97 18.16 -12.31 -21.67
CA LYS A 97 17.97 -10.89 -21.96
C LYS A 97 16.55 -10.55 -22.42
N THR A 98 15.84 -11.48 -23.06
CA THR A 98 14.48 -11.25 -23.56
C THR A 98 13.49 -11.05 -22.41
N ILE A 99 13.63 -11.77 -21.29
CA ILE A 99 12.84 -11.52 -20.08
C ILE A 99 13.48 -10.41 -19.23
N LEU A 100 14.80 -10.47 -18.98
CA LEU A 100 15.50 -9.54 -18.08
C LEU A 100 15.33 -8.07 -18.47
N SER A 101 15.39 -7.76 -19.78
CA SER A 101 15.24 -6.37 -20.25
C SER A 101 13.83 -5.82 -20.00
N ARG A 102 12.80 -6.65 -20.16
CA ARG A 102 11.39 -6.25 -20.00
C ARG A 102 10.97 -6.19 -18.53
N TRP A 103 11.50 -7.07 -17.71
CA TRP A 103 11.12 -7.26 -16.31
C TRP A 103 12.19 -6.79 -15.33
N LYS A 104 13.13 -5.94 -15.77
CA LYS A 104 14.18 -5.37 -14.92
C LYS A 104 13.57 -4.78 -13.64
N GLY A 105 14.16 -5.15 -12.50
CA GLY A 105 13.68 -4.72 -11.18
C GLY A 105 12.37 -5.39 -10.73
N ARG A 106 11.87 -6.40 -11.44
CA ARG A 106 10.58 -7.07 -11.15
C ARG A 106 10.67 -8.60 -11.23
N ILE A 107 11.86 -9.14 -11.00
CA ILE A 107 12.10 -10.58 -10.93
C ILE A 107 12.83 -10.88 -9.63
N LEU A 108 12.22 -11.69 -8.77
CA LEU A 108 12.77 -12.10 -7.50
C LEU A 108 13.14 -13.57 -7.54
N ASN A 109 14.26 -13.94 -6.92
CA ASN A 109 14.69 -15.34 -6.76
C ASN A 109 14.96 -15.64 -5.29
N ILE A 110 14.72 -16.90 -4.90
CA ILE A 110 15.17 -17.47 -3.63
C ILE A 110 16.33 -18.44 -3.91
N HIS A 111 17.45 -18.23 -3.23
CA HIS A 111 18.67 -19.02 -3.41
C HIS A 111 19.08 -19.70 -2.09
N PRO A 112 19.43 -21.01 -2.08
CA PRO A 112 19.70 -21.77 -0.86
C PRO A 112 21.14 -21.58 -0.32
N SER A 113 21.59 -20.33 -0.25
CA SER A 113 22.82 -19.94 0.45
C SER A 113 22.72 -18.51 0.98
N ILE A 114 23.67 -18.14 1.84
CA ILE A 114 23.92 -16.74 2.21
C ILE A 114 24.83 -16.12 1.15
N LEU A 115 24.22 -15.52 0.13
CA LEU A 115 24.96 -14.77 -0.90
C LEU A 115 25.77 -13.64 -0.25
N PRO A 116 26.97 -13.32 -0.77
CA PRO A 116 27.55 -13.80 -2.04
C PRO A 116 28.22 -15.19 -1.99
N SER A 117 28.17 -15.91 -0.86
CA SER A 117 28.77 -17.24 -0.75
C SER A 117 27.94 -18.30 -1.49
N PHE A 118 28.63 -19.20 -2.20
CA PHE A 118 28.03 -20.35 -2.91
C PHE A 118 26.91 -19.96 -3.90
N PRO A 119 27.17 -19.07 -4.90
CA PRO A 119 26.22 -18.81 -5.97
C PRO A 119 26.12 -20.02 -6.92
N GLY A 120 25.04 -20.11 -7.69
CA GLY A 120 24.85 -21.16 -8.68
C GLY A 120 24.35 -22.49 -8.10
N LEU A 121 24.57 -23.58 -8.84
CA LEU A 121 24.00 -24.88 -8.48
C LEU A 121 24.71 -25.51 -7.27
N ASP A 122 24.03 -26.46 -6.61
CA ASP A 122 24.58 -27.30 -5.55
C ASP A 122 25.18 -26.55 -4.34
N ALA A 123 24.63 -25.37 -4.03
CA ALA A 123 25.13 -24.49 -2.98
C ALA A 123 25.21 -25.16 -1.60
N GLN A 124 24.33 -26.11 -1.29
CA GLN A 124 24.37 -26.84 -0.02
C GLN A 124 25.54 -27.82 0.06
N ALA A 125 25.86 -28.51 -1.05
CA ALA A 125 27.03 -29.38 -1.11
C ALA A 125 28.31 -28.56 -1.00
N ALA A 126 28.40 -27.45 -1.73
CA ALA A 126 29.52 -26.53 -1.65
C ALA A 126 29.73 -25.95 -0.22
N ALA A 127 28.63 -25.65 0.48
CA ALA A 127 28.70 -25.23 1.88
C ALA A 127 29.28 -26.33 2.79
N LEU A 128 28.85 -27.58 2.63
CA LEU A 128 29.39 -28.70 3.41
C LEU A 128 30.87 -28.94 3.12
N ASP A 129 31.26 -28.96 1.84
CA ASP A 129 32.64 -29.17 1.40
C ASP A 129 33.59 -28.08 1.93
N SER A 130 33.10 -26.85 2.06
CA SER A 130 33.86 -25.73 2.62
C SER A 130 34.04 -25.78 4.14
N GLY A 131 33.27 -26.62 4.84
CA GLY A 131 33.31 -26.76 6.29
C GLY A 131 32.71 -25.57 7.08
N VAL A 132 31.90 -24.71 6.45
CA VAL A 132 31.24 -23.61 7.15
C VAL A 132 30.30 -24.12 8.25
N LYS A 133 30.13 -23.33 9.31
CA LYS A 133 29.19 -23.64 10.40
C LYS A 133 27.85 -22.92 10.30
N ILE A 134 27.72 -22.03 9.34
CA ILE A 134 26.50 -21.26 9.07
C ILE A 134 26.25 -21.29 7.57
N SER A 135 25.01 -21.60 7.19
CA SER A 135 24.48 -21.45 5.83
C SER A 135 23.10 -20.78 5.93
N GLY A 136 22.27 -20.85 4.89
CA GLY A 136 20.96 -20.22 4.90
C GLY A 136 20.36 -20.05 3.52
N CYS A 137 19.51 -19.05 3.37
CA CYS A 137 18.91 -18.69 2.09
C CYS A 137 18.86 -17.17 1.90
N THR A 138 18.87 -16.74 0.64
CA THR A 138 18.79 -15.33 0.21
C THR A 138 17.63 -15.12 -0.73
N VAL A 139 16.82 -14.09 -0.49
CA VAL A 139 15.93 -13.51 -1.52
C VAL A 139 16.64 -12.31 -2.14
N HIS A 140 16.69 -12.26 -3.46
CA HIS A 140 17.34 -11.18 -4.19
C HIS A 140 16.62 -10.84 -5.49
N LEU A 141 16.89 -9.65 -6.03
CA LEU A 141 16.53 -9.28 -7.40
C LEU A 141 17.38 -10.05 -8.40
N VAL A 142 16.81 -10.43 -9.53
CA VAL A 142 17.53 -11.09 -10.62
C VAL A 142 18.06 -10.04 -11.60
N ASP A 143 19.34 -10.16 -11.97
CA ASP A 143 20.02 -9.34 -12.96
C ASP A 143 20.66 -10.22 -14.06
N GLU A 144 21.62 -9.67 -14.82
CA GLU A 144 22.31 -10.43 -15.88
C GLU A 144 23.34 -11.44 -15.33
N GLY A 145 23.72 -11.32 -14.05
CA GLY A 145 24.68 -12.22 -13.41
C GLY A 145 24.00 -13.42 -12.74
N MET A 146 24.81 -14.35 -12.26
CA MET A 146 24.36 -15.52 -11.51
C MET A 146 24.32 -15.18 -10.03
N ASP A 147 23.12 -14.99 -9.49
CA ASP A 147 22.87 -14.70 -8.07
C ASP A 147 23.63 -13.46 -7.54
N THR A 148 23.77 -12.42 -8.38
CA THR A 148 24.51 -11.19 -8.05
C THR A 148 23.64 -9.97 -7.76
N GLY A 149 22.33 -10.07 -8.02
CA GLY A 149 21.46 -8.92 -7.86
C GLY A 149 21.24 -8.52 -6.40
N GLU A 150 20.58 -7.39 -6.21
CA GLU A 150 20.37 -6.77 -4.91
C GLU A 150 19.69 -7.72 -3.91
N ILE A 151 20.31 -7.90 -2.75
CA ILE A 151 19.81 -8.74 -1.67
C ILE A 151 18.67 -8.01 -0.95
N LEU A 152 17.49 -8.65 -0.90
CA LEU A 152 16.32 -8.12 -0.20
C LEU A 152 16.22 -8.66 1.23
N GLY A 153 16.68 -9.88 1.46
CA GLY A 153 16.65 -10.49 2.79
C GLY A 153 17.35 -11.83 2.84
N GLN A 154 17.80 -12.21 4.04
CA GLN A 154 18.51 -13.46 4.29
C GLN A 154 18.07 -14.07 5.62
N LEU A 155 18.08 -15.40 5.69
CA LEU A 155 17.91 -16.15 6.94
C LEU A 155 18.97 -17.23 7.04
N THR A 156 19.55 -17.37 8.22
CA THR A 156 20.62 -18.32 8.49
C THR A 156 20.11 -19.61 9.15
N VAL A 157 20.91 -20.67 9.00
CA VAL A 157 20.79 -21.94 9.70
C VAL A 157 22.18 -22.42 10.13
N SER A 158 22.25 -23.19 11.22
CA SER A 158 23.48 -23.91 11.57
C SER A 158 23.74 -25.05 10.57
N VAL A 159 25.03 -25.31 10.34
CA VAL A 159 25.53 -26.50 9.65
C VAL A 159 26.13 -27.41 10.71
N GLU A 160 25.49 -28.55 10.92
CA GLU A 160 25.90 -29.55 11.91
C GLU A 160 27.04 -30.42 11.35
N ASN A 161 27.83 -31.03 12.24
CA ASN A 161 29.01 -31.80 11.82
C ASN A 161 28.66 -33.07 11.03
N ASP A 162 27.46 -33.61 11.22
CA ASP A 162 26.93 -34.81 10.60
C ASP A 162 25.90 -34.50 9.49
N ASP A 163 25.78 -33.23 9.08
CA ASP A 163 24.87 -32.87 8.00
C ASP A 163 25.25 -33.53 6.68
N THR A 164 24.24 -34.03 5.98
CA THR A 164 24.30 -34.37 4.56
C THR A 164 23.69 -33.22 3.74
N PRO A 165 23.91 -33.17 2.42
CA PRO A 165 23.23 -32.19 1.56
C PRO A 165 21.71 -32.20 1.77
N GLU A 166 21.11 -33.37 1.95
CA GLU A 166 19.67 -33.51 2.16
C GLU A 166 19.20 -32.96 3.51
N THR A 167 19.94 -33.19 4.61
CA THR A 167 19.55 -32.68 5.94
C THR A 167 19.71 -31.16 5.99
N LEU A 168 20.80 -30.63 5.41
CA LEU A 168 21.02 -29.20 5.30
C LEU A 168 19.98 -28.53 4.40
N SER A 169 19.70 -29.09 3.21
CA SER A 169 18.66 -28.59 2.30
C SER A 169 17.29 -28.56 2.98
N LYS A 170 16.90 -29.58 3.75
CA LYS A 170 15.63 -29.56 4.50
C LYS A 170 15.58 -28.45 5.54
N ARG A 171 16.70 -28.14 6.20
CA ARG A 171 16.78 -27.07 7.20
C ARG A 171 16.68 -25.69 6.52
N ILE A 172 17.40 -25.50 5.42
CA ILE A 172 17.36 -24.27 4.61
C ILE A 172 15.98 -24.05 4.00
N LEU A 173 15.35 -25.09 3.44
CA LEU A 173 14.04 -25.00 2.79
C LEU A 173 12.94 -24.47 3.73
N LYS A 174 13.00 -24.79 5.03
CA LYS A 174 12.09 -24.20 6.04
C LYS A 174 12.26 -22.68 6.15
N LYS A 175 13.50 -22.19 6.02
CA LYS A 175 13.79 -20.75 6.00
C LYS A 175 13.37 -20.10 4.69
N GLU A 176 13.58 -20.77 3.55
CA GLU A 176 13.10 -20.31 2.24
C GLU A 176 11.59 -20.08 2.25
N HIS A 177 10.81 -21.05 2.72
CA HIS A 177 9.36 -20.96 2.79
C HIS A 177 8.87 -19.76 3.60
N ALA A 178 9.56 -19.42 4.69
CA ALA A 178 9.22 -18.28 5.53
C ALA A 178 9.67 -16.95 4.89
N LEU A 179 10.92 -16.89 4.45
CA LEU A 179 11.54 -15.67 3.96
C LEU A 179 10.90 -15.20 2.65
N TYR A 180 10.61 -16.12 1.73
CA TYR A 180 10.28 -15.72 0.36
C TYR A 180 8.96 -14.97 0.27
N GLY A 181 7.90 -15.49 0.90
CA GLY A 181 6.60 -14.81 0.94
C GLY A 181 6.66 -13.46 1.67
N MET A 182 7.44 -13.38 2.76
CA MET A 182 7.66 -12.12 3.49
C MET A 182 8.34 -11.07 2.60
N MET A 183 9.43 -11.43 1.92
CA MET A 183 10.16 -10.48 1.08
C MET A 183 9.38 -10.05 -0.16
N ILE A 184 8.58 -10.93 -0.77
CA ILE A 184 7.67 -10.52 -1.85
C ILE A 184 6.63 -9.51 -1.31
N SER A 185 6.11 -9.72 -0.11
CA SER A 185 5.14 -8.80 0.50
C SER A 185 5.74 -7.42 0.76
N GLU A 186 6.95 -7.35 1.32
CA GLU A 186 7.67 -6.09 1.52
C GLU A 186 8.03 -5.42 0.20
N PHE A 187 8.51 -6.21 -0.78
CA PHE A 187 8.81 -5.71 -2.12
C PHE A 187 7.57 -5.07 -2.77
N VAL A 188 6.42 -5.73 -2.65
CA VAL A 188 5.14 -5.25 -3.19
C VAL A 188 4.68 -3.96 -2.52
N LYS A 189 4.79 -3.86 -1.20
CA LYS A 189 4.45 -2.62 -0.47
C LYS A 189 5.27 -1.42 -0.96
N ILE A 190 6.54 -1.63 -1.26
CA ILE A 190 7.48 -0.56 -1.67
C ILE A 190 7.30 -0.21 -3.15
N HIS A 191 7.21 -1.21 -4.04
CA HIS A 191 7.32 -0.99 -5.50
C HIS A 191 5.98 -0.99 -6.23
N PHE A 192 4.93 -1.50 -5.60
CA PHE A 192 3.55 -1.44 -6.09
C PHE A 192 2.65 -0.84 -5.00
N PRO A 193 2.96 0.39 -4.54
CA PRO A 193 2.15 1.05 -3.53
C PRO A 193 0.71 1.10 -4.02
N GLY A 194 -0.25 0.68 -3.19
CA GLY A 194 -1.66 0.88 -3.50
C GLY A 194 -1.95 2.37 -3.69
N GLN A 195 -3.04 2.71 -4.39
CA GLN A 195 -3.46 4.09 -4.70
C GLN A 195 -3.65 5.04 -3.49
N ASN A 196 -3.40 4.58 -2.27
CA ASN A 196 -3.48 5.30 -1.01
C ASN A 196 -2.20 5.16 -0.17
N SER A 197 -1.04 4.86 -0.77
CA SER A 197 0.25 5.05 -0.10
C SER A 197 0.46 6.51 0.27
N LEU A 198 1.41 6.81 1.15
CA LEU A 198 1.70 8.20 1.53
C LEU A 198 2.01 9.05 0.29
N ASP A 199 2.77 8.54 -0.67
CA ASP A 199 3.11 9.26 -1.91
C ASP A 199 1.86 9.56 -2.75
N PHE A 200 0.95 8.59 -2.90
CA PHE A 200 -0.31 8.82 -3.62
C PHE A 200 -1.23 9.79 -2.87
N LEU A 201 -1.32 9.70 -1.54
CA LEU A 201 -2.09 10.63 -0.73
C LEU A 201 -1.49 12.04 -0.80
N MET A 202 -0.16 12.16 -0.80
CA MET A 202 0.53 13.44 -1.03
C MET A 202 0.25 13.98 -2.43
N GLN A 203 0.30 13.16 -3.47
CA GLN A 203 -0.05 13.58 -4.82
C GLN A 203 -1.50 14.06 -4.91
N ARG A 204 -2.46 13.34 -4.31
CA ARG A 204 -3.87 13.74 -4.25
C ARG A 204 -4.06 15.05 -3.49
N HIS A 205 -3.38 15.19 -2.35
CA HIS A 205 -3.33 16.44 -1.60
C HIS A 205 -2.87 17.58 -2.50
N ASP A 206 -1.70 17.45 -3.12
CA ASP A 206 -1.09 18.51 -3.92
C ASP A 206 -2.00 18.90 -5.09
N ILE A 207 -2.60 17.93 -5.77
CA ILE A 207 -3.61 18.16 -6.81
C ILE A 207 -4.79 18.95 -6.27
N LEU A 208 -5.36 18.55 -5.13
CA LEU A 208 -6.48 19.27 -4.52
C LEU A 208 -6.07 20.71 -4.15
N MET A 209 -4.86 20.91 -3.61
CA MET A 209 -4.36 22.24 -3.21
C MET A 209 -4.15 23.18 -4.40
N THR A 210 -3.99 22.66 -5.62
CA THR A 210 -3.95 23.53 -6.81
C THR A 210 -5.25 24.30 -7.05
N GLY A 211 -6.38 23.78 -6.55
CA GLY A 211 -7.71 24.30 -6.86
C GLY A 211 -8.08 24.23 -8.35
N ASN A 212 -7.29 23.51 -9.17
CA ASN A 212 -7.52 23.34 -10.59
C ASN A 212 -8.57 22.24 -10.81
N LYS A 213 -9.73 22.63 -11.33
CA LYS A 213 -10.88 21.73 -11.53
C LYS A 213 -10.56 20.53 -12.43
N GLU A 214 -9.86 20.74 -13.56
CA GLU A 214 -9.52 19.67 -14.50
C GLU A 214 -8.57 18.63 -13.88
N SER A 215 -7.54 19.08 -13.17
CA SER A 215 -6.61 18.19 -12.47
C SER A 215 -7.32 17.37 -11.40
N ILE A 216 -8.25 17.97 -10.66
CA ILE A 216 -9.04 17.30 -9.61
C ILE A 216 -10.01 16.29 -10.22
N GLU A 217 -10.74 16.66 -11.28
CA GLU A 217 -11.64 15.73 -11.99
C GLU A 217 -10.89 14.50 -12.54
N ASN A 218 -9.71 14.71 -13.12
CA ASN A 218 -8.85 13.63 -13.59
C ASN A 218 -8.37 12.73 -12.45
N MET A 219 -7.94 13.32 -11.33
CA MET A 219 -7.56 12.57 -10.12
C MET A 219 -8.71 11.72 -9.59
N LEU A 220 -9.91 12.29 -9.48
CA LEU A 220 -11.12 11.59 -9.04
C LEU A 220 -11.48 10.45 -9.99
N LYS A 221 -11.41 10.68 -11.30
CA LYS A 221 -11.67 9.66 -12.31
C LYS A 221 -10.73 8.46 -12.14
N THR A 222 -9.42 8.71 -12.08
CA THR A 222 -8.40 7.66 -11.92
C THR A 222 -8.57 6.90 -10.60
N ALA A 223 -8.82 7.61 -9.49
CA ALA A 223 -9.07 6.96 -8.21
C ALA A 223 -10.35 6.09 -8.23
N GLY A 224 -11.38 6.55 -8.96
CA GLY A 224 -12.66 5.86 -9.11
C GLY A 224 -12.58 4.53 -9.86
N GLU A 225 -11.53 4.30 -10.67
CA GLU A 225 -11.31 3.02 -11.36
C GLU A 225 -11.16 1.84 -10.39
N SER A 226 -10.79 2.11 -9.14
CA SER A 226 -10.74 1.11 -8.07
C SER A 226 -12.11 0.54 -7.68
N GLY A 227 -13.20 1.24 -8.01
CA GLY A 227 -14.57 0.91 -7.61
C GLY A 227 -14.87 1.11 -6.12
N LYS A 228 -13.91 1.59 -5.32
CA LYS A 228 -14.15 1.87 -3.89
C LYS A 228 -14.84 3.22 -3.71
N PRO A 229 -15.69 3.38 -2.68
CA PRO A 229 -16.30 4.66 -2.39
C PRO A 229 -15.28 5.66 -1.83
N PHE A 230 -15.50 6.94 -2.10
CA PHE A 230 -14.61 8.02 -1.66
C PHE A 230 -14.90 8.46 -0.22
N ALA A 231 -13.85 8.75 0.54
CA ALA A 231 -13.93 9.35 1.87
C ALA A 231 -12.95 10.52 2.00
N LEU A 232 -13.39 11.61 2.63
CA LEU A 232 -12.50 12.72 2.96
C LEU A 232 -11.72 12.43 4.23
N ILE A 233 -10.47 12.86 4.27
CA ILE A 233 -9.64 12.72 5.47
C ILE A 233 -8.78 13.97 5.66
N SER A 234 -8.64 14.47 6.89
CA SER A 234 -7.72 15.58 7.15
C SER A 234 -6.30 15.21 6.73
N SER A 235 -5.64 16.04 5.91
CA SER A 235 -4.31 15.72 5.35
C SER A 235 -3.26 15.39 6.41
N CYS A 236 -3.33 16.02 7.59
CA CYS A 236 -2.40 15.74 8.68
C CYS A 236 -2.56 14.32 9.27
N LEU A 237 -3.75 13.74 9.17
CA LEU A 237 -4.02 12.34 9.54
C LEU A 237 -3.42 11.36 8.52
N CYS A 238 -3.13 11.82 7.31
CA CYS A 238 -2.41 11.05 6.31
C CYS A 238 -0.90 10.99 6.53
N GLY A 239 -0.36 11.77 7.47
CA GLY A 239 1.09 11.94 7.63
C GLY A 239 1.65 13.15 6.87
N ILE A 240 0.80 13.95 6.22
CA ILE A 240 1.22 15.15 5.48
C ILE A 240 1.45 16.30 6.47
N ASN A 241 2.63 16.92 6.41
CA ASN A 241 3.02 18.01 7.30
C ASN A 241 2.29 19.31 6.90
N CYS A 242 1.05 19.49 7.36
CA CYS A 242 0.23 20.66 7.04
C CYS A 242 -0.40 21.36 8.26
N ARG A 243 -0.09 20.89 9.47
CA ARG A 243 -0.53 21.53 10.72
C ARG A 243 0.17 22.87 10.93
N TYR A 244 -0.39 23.68 11.83
CA TYR A 244 0.18 24.98 12.19
C TYR A 244 1.61 24.89 12.72
N ASP A 245 1.96 23.79 13.39
CA ASP A 245 3.30 23.50 13.93
C ASP A 245 4.27 22.90 12.88
N GLY A 246 3.84 22.78 11.62
CA GLY A 246 4.64 22.19 10.54
C GLY A 246 4.73 20.66 10.61
N LYS A 247 3.94 20.00 11.47
CA LYS A 247 3.96 18.54 11.64
C LYS A 247 2.70 17.90 11.08
N SER A 248 2.66 16.58 11.17
CA SER A 248 1.49 15.74 10.91
C SER A 248 1.11 14.95 12.17
N GLN A 249 -0.05 14.30 12.16
CA GLN A 249 -0.46 13.35 13.19
C GLN A 249 -1.08 12.15 12.49
N LYS A 250 -0.23 11.29 11.91
CA LYS A 250 -0.68 10.14 11.13
C LYS A 250 -1.61 9.26 11.95
N LEU A 251 -2.80 8.99 11.43
CA LEU A 251 -3.76 8.05 11.98
C LEU A 251 -3.29 6.62 11.68
N LEU A 252 -3.22 5.75 12.69
CA LEU A 252 -2.71 4.39 12.53
C LEU A 252 -3.62 3.54 11.63
N GLU A 253 -4.92 3.81 11.66
CA GLU A 253 -5.96 3.11 10.92
C GLU A 253 -5.98 3.46 9.42
N ILE A 254 -5.11 4.37 8.95
CA ILE A 254 -5.18 4.86 7.58
C ILE A 254 -4.98 3.75 6.54
N GLU A 255 -4.10 2.80 6.82
CA GLU A 255 -3.86 1.66 5.93
C GLU A 255 -5.13 0.81 5.81
N ARG A 256 -5.79 0.51 6.92
CA ARG A 256 -7.06 -0.24 6.94
C ARG A 256 -8.21 0.52 6.28
N LEU A 257 -8.27 1.84 6.44
CA LEU A 257 -9.27 2.67 5.76
C LEU A 257 -9.05 2.67 4.25
N SER A 258 -7.80 2.74 3.82
CA SER A 258 -7.40 2.75 2.41
C SER A 258 -7.69 1.45 1.64
N GLU A 259 -7.87 0.35 2.36
CA GLU A 259 -8.31 -0.92 1.79
C GLU A 259 -9.77 -0.86 1.32
N ARG A 260 -10.60 -0.04 1.97
CA ARG A 260 -12.06 0.01 1.79
C ARG A 260 -12.54 1.26 1.07
N TYR A 261 -11.76 2.33 1.13
CA TYR A 261 -12.15 3.65 0.64
C TYR A 261 -11.03 4.26 -0.19
N GLU A 262 -11.40 5.07 -1.18
CA GLU A 262 -10.46 6.00 -1.79
C GLU A 262 -10.40 7.27 -0.94
N LEU A 263 -9.24 7.48 -0.32
CA LEU A 263 -9.04 8.59 0.59
C LEU A 263 -8.67 9.85 -0.20
N ILE A 264 -9.36 10.94 0.09
CA ILE A 264 -9.06 12.28 -0.44
C ILE A 264 -8.54 13.13 0.72
N PRO A 265 -7.22 13.37 0.78
CA PRO A 265 -6.64 14.22 1.81
C PRO A 265 -7.03 15.68 1.60
N VAL A 266 -7.53 16.34 2.64
CA VAL A 266 -7.93 17.74 2.62
C VAL A 266 -7.39 18.52 3.81
N CYS A 267 -6.83 19.70 3.55
CA CYS A 267 -6.50 20.68 4.59
C CYS A 267 -7.06 22.04 4.16
N PRO A 268 -8.21 22.47 4.73
CA PRO A 268 -8.83 23.74 4.39
C PRO A 268 -7.90 24.94 4.60
N GLU A 269 -7.09 24.92 5.65
CA GLU A 269 -6.10 25.98 5.91
C GLU A 269 -5.00 26.04 4.84
N ALA A 270 -4.44 24.90 4.43
CA ALA A 270 -3.43 24.88 3.37
C ALA A 270 -4.03 25.29 2.01
N PHE A 271 -5.24 24.83 1.71
CA PHE A 271 -5.98 25.22 0.51
C PHE A 271 -6.28 26.71 0.47
N ALA A 272 -6.59 27.31 1.63
CA ALA A 272 -6.77 28.75 1.80
C ALA A 272 -5.46 29.56 1.64
N GLY A 273 -4.33 28.90 1.37
CA GLY A 273 -3.03 29.55 1.23
C GLY A 273 -2.37 29.92 2.56
N MET A 274 -2.84 29.38 3.69
CA MET A 274 -2.19 29.62 4.97
C MET A 274 -0.83 28.90 5.01
N GLY A 275 0.18 29.58 5.54
CA GLY A 275 1.54 29.04 5.65
C GLY A 275 1.65 27.76 6.48
N ILE A 276 2.73 27.02 6.26
CA ILE A 276 3.10 25.84 7.04
C ILE A 276 4.61 25.94 7.36
N PRO A 277 5.01 26.10 8.64
CA PRO A 277 4.16 26.35 9.81
C PRO A 277 3.47 27.73 9.75
N ARG A 278 2.48 27.93 10.63
CA ARG A 278 1.74 29.19 10.82
C ARG A 278 1.40 29.38 12.30
N ARG A 279 1.01 30.61 12.68
CA ARG A 279 0.44 30.85 14.00
C ARG A 279 -0.88 30.06 14.16
N PRO A 280 -1.16 29.50 15.35
CA PRO A 280 -2.45 28.87 15.61
C PRO A 280 -3.58 29.88 15.42
N VAL A 281 -4.66 29.44 14.78
CA VAL A 281 -5.88 30.22 14.65
C VAL A 281 -6.94 29.56 15.53
N GLU A 282 -7.65 30.37 16.31
CA GLU A 282 -8.69 29.94 17.23
C GLU A 282 -9.87 30.90 17.18
N PHE A 283 -11.02 30.45 17.67
CA PHE A 283 -12.20 31.28 17.77
C PHE A 283 -12.05 32.30 18.91
N LYS A 284 -12.63 33.51 18.78
CA LYS A 284 -12.69 34.52 19.87
C LYS A 284 -14.09 34.67 20.48
N CYS A 285 -15.15 34.46 19.70
CA CYS A 285 -16.52 34.50 20.19
C CYS A 285 -17.43 33.58 19.36
N PHE A 286 -18.45 32.98 19.97
CA PHE A 286 -19.56 32.35 19.25
C PHE A 286 -20.83 33.16 19.50
N VAL A 287 -21.68 33.29 18.48
CA VAL A 287 -23.04 33.83 18.67
C VAL A 287 -24.02 32.71 18.34
N GLU A 288 -24.69 32.16 19.36
CA GLU A 288 -25.77 31.15 19.21
C GLU A 288 -25.38 29.95 18.33
N ASP A 289 -24.19 29.39 18.53
CA ASP A 289 -23.61 28.33 17.69
C ASP A 289 -23.43 28.71 16.21
N ASN A 290 -23.58 29.98 15.80
CA ASN A 290 -23.38 30.42 14.42
C ASN A 290 -21.93 30.91 14.20
N ILE A 291 -21.29 30.40 13.14
CA ILE A 291 -19.94 30.75 12.71
C ILE A 291 -19.91 32.07 11.93
N GLU A 292 -21.03 32.51 11.35
CA GLU A 292 -21.10 33.73 10.54
C GLU A 292 -20.75 35.02 11.29
N LYS A 293 -20.73 34.99 12.64
CA LYS A 293 -20.36 36.12 13.50
C LYS A 293 -19.11 35.85 14.34
N CYS A 294 -18.29 34.91 13.90
CA CYS A 294 -17.18 34.36 14.67
C CYS A 294 -15.85 34.99 14.25
N ASP A 295 -15.20 35.74 15.14
CA ASP A 295 -13.88 36.28 14.84
C ASP A 295 -12.81 35.20 15.00
N LEU A 296 -12.19 34.83 13.88
CA LEU A 296 -10.90 34.15 13.85
C LEU A 296 -9.83 35.23 13.60
N MET A 297 -8.98 35.52 14.59
CA MET A 297 -7.93 36.53 14.45
C MET A 297 -6.56 35.95 14.81
N ASP A 298 -5.59 36.22 13.93
CA ASP A 298 -4.18 36.44 14.32
C ASP A 298 -4.03 37.94 14.66
N GLU A 299 -3.01 38.35 15.40
CA GLU A 299 -2.79 39.71 15.93
C GLU A 299 -2.85 40.84 14.86
N ASN A 300 -2.90 40.51 13.57
CA ASN A 300 -2.82 41.40 12.40
C ASN A 300 -4.15 41.63 11.64
N SER A 301 -5.32 41.32 12.22
CA SER A 301 -6.65 41.78 11.73
C SER A 301 -7.10 41.35 10.30
N LEU A 302 -6.66 40.17 9.80
CA LEU A 302 -7.34 39.50 8.68
C LEU A 302 -8.52 38.65 9.20
N SER A 303 -9.67 38.69 8.51
CA SER A 303 -10.82 37.81 8.80
C SER A 303 -10.55 36.40 8.28
N PHE A 304 -9.92 35.56 9.11
CA PHE A 304 -9.70 34.15 8.76
C PHE A 304 -11.00 33.37 8.61
N LEU A 305 -12.09 33.85 9.21
CA LEU A 305 -13.42 33.27 9.05
C LEU A 305 -13.84 33.27 7.57
N GLU A 306 -13.78 34.43 6.91
CA GLU A 306 -14.18 34.56 5.51
C GLU A 306 -13.30 33.68 4.62
N ILE A 307 -11.99 33.75 4.82
CA ILE A 307 -11.00 32.98 4.07
C ILE A 307 -11.25 31.47 4.18
N LEU A 308 -11.44 30.95 5.39
CA LEU A 308 -11.68 29.53 5.61
C LEU A 308 -13.07 29.09 5.17
N THR A 309 -14.06 29.98 5.21
CA THR A 309 -15.41 29.72 4.71
C THR A 309 -15.38 29.60 3.19
N GLU A 310 -14.77 30.56 2.48
CA GLU A 310 -14.60 30.52 1.02
C GLU A 310 -13.80 29.29 0.57
N ALA A 311 -12.69 29.00 1.25
CA ALA A 311 -11.89 27.80 0.99
C ALA A 311 -12.71 26.52 1.16
N SER A 312 -13.51 26.43 2.23
CA SER A 312 -14.36 25.27 2.51
C SER A 312 -15.41 25.06 1.42
N GLU A 313 -16.09 26.13 1.00
CA GLU A 313 -17.09 26.08 -0.07
C GLU A 313 -16.46 25.69 -1.41
N LYS A 314 -15.30 26.27 -1.74
CA LYS A 314 -14.57 25.95 -2.96
C LYS A 314 -14.12 24.48 -3.00
N ILE A 315 -13.64 23.95 -1.89
CA ILE A 315 -13.28 22.52 -1.78
C ILE A 315 -14.52 21.64 -2.04
N LEU A 316 -15.66 21.95 -1.41
CA LEU A 316 -16.89 21.17 -1.60
C LEU A 316 -17.37 21.20 -3.05
N ASN A 317 -17.32 22.36 -3.70
CA ASN A 317 -17.66 22.51 -5.12
C ASN A 317 -16.71 21.73 -6.04
N LEU A 318 -15.41 21.71 -5.73
CA LEU A 318 -14.42 20.94 -6.50
C LEU A 318 -14.57 19.43 -6.35
N LEU A 319 -15.15 18.98 -5.23
CA LEU A 319 -15.42 17.57 -4.93
C LEU A 319 -16.87 17.18 -5.21
N GLU A 320 -17.67 18.09 -5.77
CA GLU A 320 -19.05 17.82 -6.15
C GLU A 320 -19.09 16.66 -7.17
N GLY A 321 -20.00 15.72 -6.97
CA GLY A 321 -20.09 14.53 -7.82
C GLY A 321 -19.11 13.41 -7.50
N ALA A 322 -18.12 13.61 -6.62
CA ALA A 322 -17.23 12.54 -6.15
C ALA A 322 -17.94 11.47 -5.31
N GLY A 323 -19.16 11.75 -4.82
CA GLY A 323 -19.94 10.81 -4.02
C GLY A 323 -19.29 10.49 -2.66
N ILE A 324 -18.76 11.51 -1.99
CA ILE A 324 -18.12 11.36 -0.67
C ILE A 324 -19.13 10.82 0.35
N ILE A 325 -18.86 9.66 0.91
CA ILE A 325 -19.80 8.98 1.82
C ILE A 325 -19.61 9.34 3.29
N PHE A 326 -18.40 9.72 3.70
CA PHE A 326 -18.09 10.25 5.03
C PHE A 326 -16.76 11.01 5.02
N SER A 327 -16.47 11.70 6.12
CA SER A 327 -15.19 12.34 6.40
C SER A 327 -14.60 11.92 7.75
N ILE A 328 -13.27 11.85 7.84
CA ILE A 328 -12.52 11.71 9.09
C ILE A 328 -11.68 12.96 9.29
N LEU A 329 -12.03 13.74 10.30
CA LEU A 329 -11.44 15.05 10.51
C LEU A 329 -10.64 15.11 11.81
N LYS A 330 -9.57 15.91 11.78
CA LYS A 330 -8.73 16.17 12.95
C LYS A 330 -9.48 17.02 13.97
N GLU A 331 -9.66 16.46 15.17
CA GLU A 331 -10.22 17.13 16.34
C GLU A 331 -9.36 18.33 16.77
N ARG A 332 -9.98 19.31 17.44
CA ARG A 332 -9.30 20.48 18.01
C ARG A 332 -8.67 21.39 16.95
N SER A 333 -9.24 21.42 15.74
CA SER A 333 -8.86 22.33 14.65
C SER A 333 -9.97 23.37 14.40
N PRO A 334 -9.63 24.63 14.11
CA PRO A 334 -10.60 25.66 13.74
C PRO A 334 -11.36 25.34 12.44
N SER A 335 -10.79 24.51 11.55
CA SER A 335 -11.44 24.06 10.32
C SER A 335 -12.07 22.66 10.49
N CYS A 336 -11.30 21.71 11.02
CA CYS A 336 -11.62 20.28 11.00
C CYS A 336 -12.25 19.76 12.30
N GLY A 337 -12.22 20.51 13.40
CA GLY A 337 -12.73 20.06 14.70
C GLY A 337 -14.17 19.56 14.61
N VAL A 338 -14.46 18.37 15.14
CA VAL A 338 -15.76 17.69 14.99
C VAL A 338 -16.62 17.87 16.23
N ASN A 339 -16.00 17.78 17.40
CA ASN A 339 -16.66 17.93 18.69
C ASN A 339 -16.05 19.07 19.51
N TRP A 340 -14.76 19.37 19.32
CA TRP A 340 -14.00 20.30 20.13
C TRP A 340 -13.20 21.27 19.27
N VAL A 341 -13.19 22.53 19.70
CA VAL A 341 -12.43 23.63 19.09
C VAL A 341 -11.85 24.54 20.18
N TYR A 342 -10.80 25.30 19.85
CA TYR A 342 -10.23 26.29 20.77
C TYR A 342 -10.96 27.63 20.64
N LEU A 343 -11.34 28.20 21.79
CA LEU A 343 -11.93 29.51 21.98
C LEU A 343 -11.11 30.26 23.04
N ASP A 344 -10.38 31.31 22.62
CA ASP A 344 -9.52 32.12 23.49
C ASP A 344 -8.62 31.27 24.43
N GLY A 345 -7.88 30.33 23.84
CA GLY A 345 -6.99 29.40 24.54
C GLY A 345 -7.68 28.26 25.29
N LYS A 346 -9.02 28.21 25.33
CA LYS A 346 -9.78 27.16 26.02
C LYS A 346 -10.42 26.19 25.04
N LEU A 347 -10.31 24.89 25.33
CA LEU A 347 -11.02 23.88 24.56
C LEU A 347 -12.51 23.89 24.97
N VAL A 348 -13.40 24.08 23.99
CA VAL A 348 -14.85 24.16 24.20
C VAL A 348 -15.59 23.25 23.21
N PRO A 349 -16.81 22.79 23.53
CA PRO A 349 -17.64 22.09 22.57
C PRO A 349 -17.91 22.97 21.34
N GLY A 350 -17.71 22.42 20.15
CA GLY A 350 -17.93 23.16 18.92
C GLY A 350 -17.34 22.45 17.71
N ARG A 351 -17.75 22.92 16.53
CA ARG A 351 -17.27 22.41 15.24
C ARG A 351 -16.47 23.46 14.51
N GLY A 352 -15.40 23.03 13.86
CA GLY A 352 -14.64 23.85 12.93
C GLY A 352 -15.43 24.18 11.65
N ILE A 353 -15.00 25.21 10.93
CA ILE A 353 -15.72 25.77 9.77
C ILE A 353 -16.01 24.69 8.70
N PHE A 354 -14.98 23.96 8.28
CA PHE A 354 -15.10 22.94 7.24
C PHE A 354 -15.96 21.76 7.70
N CYS A 355 -15.82 21.33 8.95
CA CYS A 355 -16.67 20.29 9.54
C CYS A 355 -18.16 20.65 9.45
N ARG A 356 -18.52 21.91 9.71
CA ARG A 356 -19.93 22.34 9.62
C ARG A 356 -20.43 22.33 8.19
N LYS A 357 -19.66 22.90 7.26
CA LYS A 357 -20.01 22.91 5.83
C LYS A 357 -20.21 21.49 5.28
N LEU A 358 -19.38 20.53 5.70
CA LEU A 358 -19.58 19.11 5.36
C LEU A 358 -20.92 18.56 5.88
N ILE A 359 -21.25 18.82 7.14
CA ILE A 359 -22.50 18.35 7.76
C ILE A 359 -23.73 19.02 7.11
N GLU A 360 -23.66 20.31 6.80
CA GLU A 360 -24.70 21.06 6.08
C GLU A 360 -24.95 20.47 4.68
N ASN A 361 -23.91 19.95 4.04
CA ASN A 361 -23.98 19.24 2.76
C ASN A 361 -24.26 17.72 2.91
N GLY A 362 -24.68 17.29 4.10
CA GLY A 362 -25.11 15.90 4.35
C GLY A 362 -23.98 14.88 4.45
N VAL A 363 -22.71 15.31 4.54
CA VAL A 363 -21.58 14.40 4.72
C VAL A 363 -21.48 14.01 6.19
N PHE A 364 -21.48 12.69 6.46
CA PHE A 364 -21.26 12.18 7.81
C PHE A 364 -19.79 12.39 8.23
N THR A 365 -19.57 13.00 9.40
CA THR A 365 -18.22 13.40 9.85
C THR A 365 -17.84 12.71 11.15
N ILE A 366 -16.62 12.18 11.19
CA ILE A 366 -16.07 11.38 12.29
C ILE A 366 -14.79 12.06 12.79
N SER A 367 -14.60 12.11 14.10
CA SER A 367 -13.37 12.59 14.72
C SER A 367 -12.26 11.54 14.68
N ASP A 368 -11.01 11.96 14.51
CA ASP A 368 -9.83 11.08 14.65
C ASP A 368 -9.77 10.39 16.04
N GLU A 369 -10.23 11.07 17.09
CA GLU A 369 -10.32 10.51 18.44
C GLU A 369 -11.31 9.34 18.49
N SER A 370 -12.46 9.43 17.82
CA SER A 370 -13.46 8.34 17.77
C SER A 370 -13.05 7.15 16.91
N VAL A 371 -12.14 7.33 15.96
CA VAL A 371 -11.59 6.23 15.15
C VAL A 371 -10.60 5.41 15.99
N SER A 372 -9.76 6.07 16.76
CA SER A 372 -8.71 5.45 17.59
C SER A 372 -9.22 4.71 18.83
N GLU A 373 -10.40 5.04 19.35
CA GLU A 373 -11.02 4.32 20.47
C GLU A 373 -11.61 2.93 20.08
N ASN A 374 -11.78 2.65 18.78
CA ASN A 374 -12.43 1.44 18.26
C ASN A 374 -11.46 0.34 17.78
N THR A 375 -10.34 0.16 18.46
CA THR A 375 -9.26 -0.76 18.06
C THR A 375 -9.64 -2.25 18.06
N ASN A 376 -10.79 -2.65 18.61
CA ASN A 376 -11.22 -4.06 18.70
C ASN A 376 -12.54 -4.41 17.98
N SER A 377 -13.10 -3.55 17.13
CA SER A 377 -14.28 -3.91 16.33
C SER A 377 -14.17 -3.54 14.86
N THR A 378 -14.85 -4.30 14.01
CA THR A 378 -15.03 -3.99 12.59
C THR A 378 -15.70 -2.62 12.46
N PHE A 379 -14.91 -1.63 12.05
CA PHE A 379 -15.36 -0.29 11.70
C PHE A 379 -16.35 -0.39 10.53
N SER A 380 -17.62 -0.29 10.87
CA SER A 380 -18.73 -0.14 9.95
C SER A 380 -19.41 1.17 10.31
N PRO A 381 -19.38 2.21 9.46
CA PRO A 381 -20.19 3.39 9.67
C PRO A 381 -21.66 2.95 9.64
N LYS A 382 -22.28 2.77 10.81
CA LYS A 382 -23.73 2.60 10.88
C LYS A 382 -24.33 3.93 10.47
N ILE A 383 -25.02 3.93 9.33
CA ILE A 383 -25.83 5.05 8.85
C ILE A 383 -26.84 5.39 9.96
N LEU A 384 -26.55 6.42 10.75
CA LEU A 384 -27.55 7.03 11.61
C LEU A 384 -28.49 7.79 10.68
N LYS A 385 -29.53 7.11 10.20
CA LYS A 385 -30.67 7.78 9.57
C LYS A 385 -31.17 8.78 10.59
N SER A 386 -31.16 10.06 10.21
CA SER A 386 -31.81 11.14 10.95
C SER A 386 -33.20 10.67 11.35
N GLY A 387 -33.45 10.60 12.66
CA GLY A 387 -34.77 10.34 13.18
C GLY A 387 -35.72 11.39 12.61
N ASN A 388 -36.75 10.93 11.90
CA ASN A 388 -37.87 11.75 11.48
C ASN A 388 -38.34 12.62 12.66
N LYS A 389 -38.11 13.93 12.58
CA LYS A 389 -38.96 14.89 13.27
C LYS A 389 -40.33 14.76 12.62
N LYS A 390 -41.24 14.03 13.28
CA LYS A 390 -42.67 14.27 13.10
C LYS A 390 -43.02 15.53 13.89
N CYS A 391 -43.89 16.33 13.28
CA CYS A 391 -44.39 17.64 13.67
C CYS A 391 -44.65 17.85 15.16
#